data_AF-A0A6N8AP29-F1
#
_entry.id   AF-A0A6N8AP29-F1
#
_cell.length_a   1.000
_cell.length_b   1.000
_cell.length_c   1.000
_cell.angle_alpha   90.00
_cell.angle_beta   90.00
_cell.angle_gamma   90.00
#
_symmetry.space_group_name_H-M   'P 1'
#
loop_
_entity.id
_entity.type
_entity.pdbx_description
1 polymer ?
#
loop_
_entity_poly.entity_id
_entity_poly.type
_entity_poly.pdbx_seq_one_letter_code
_entity_poly.pdbx_strand_id
1 'polypeptide(L)'
;MACPAATRCTATASPRTSSRAASSPEPDRRTRMSSLPPPLPGARTPGQRPPRNWLQRNLKWALPLFVLLIVGGWSLTSWMGLRQMAAPLERSEPYREALARAGRDPEVAAALGQPLRAKPFPFGSINQFGDDGGADMVIRIQGPHGSGKLDVRAQRRQGRWSYPRLQAELPGRHAPVDLRDERDRDCAILPGCR
;
A
#
# COMPACT_ATOMS: atom_id res chain seq x y z
N MET A 1 32.07 -63.15 2.00
CA MET A 1 32.59 -62.30 0.91
C MET A 1 33.14 -61.04 1.56
N ALA A 2 34.46 -60.97 1.65
CA ALA A 2 35.23 -59.96 2.39
C ALA A 2 36.23 -59.29 1.42
N CYS A 3 36.57 -58.03 1.70
CA CYS A 3 37.60 -57.19 1.04
C CYS A 3 38.94 -57.93 0.82
N PRO A 4 39.81 -57.53 -0.13
CA PRO A 4 40.79 -56.42 0.07
C PRO A 4 41.23 -55.67 -1.24
N ALA A 5 41.63 -54.40 -1.18
CA ALA A 5 42.98 -53.82 -1.02
C ALA A 5 43.99 -53.95 -2.20
N ALA A 6 44.65 -52.80 -2.46
CA ALA A 6 46.09 -52.63 -2.72
C ALA A 6 46.73 -52.99 -4.10
N THR A 7 47.30 -51.93 -4.71
CA THR A 7 48.69 -51.82 -5.21
C THR A 7 49.15 -52.57 -6.47
N ARG A 8 49.62 -51.80 -7.48
CA ARG A 8 50.84 -52.02 -8.32
C ARG A 8 51.34 -50.63 -8.77
N CYS A 9 52.51 -50.08 -8.42
CA CYS A 9 53.92 -50.43 -8.63
C CYS A 9 54.40 -50.50 -10.10
N THR A 10 55.64 -49.99 -10.29
CA THR A 10 56.56 -49.92 -11.46
C THR A 10 56.35 -48.73 -12.40
N ALA A 11 57.13 -47.64 -12.35
CA ALA A 11 58.59 -47.48 -12.53
C ALA A 11 59.07 -47.94 -13.92
N THR A 12 59.40 -46.98 -14.79
CA THR A 12 60.42 -47.16 -15.84
C THR A 12 61.11 -45.82 -16.07
N ALA A 13 62.42 -45.85 -15.87
CA ALA A 13 63.36 -44.76 -16.02
C ALA A 13 64.07 -44.84 -17.38
N SER A 14 64.83 -43.77 -17.67
CA SER A 14 66.00 -43.68 -18.58
C SER A 14 65.73 -43.16 -20.01
N PRO A 15 66.72 -42.52 -20.68
CA PRO A 15 68.11 -42.27 -20.27
C PRO A 15 68.59 -40.81 -20.32
N ARG A 16 69.66 -40.57 -19.56
CA ARG A 16 70.57 -39.41 -19.69
C ARG A 16 71.40 -39.57 -20.96
N THR A 17 71.48 -38.52 -21.75
CA THR A 17 72.54 -38.37 -22.76
C THR A 17 73.41 -37.20 -22.35
N SER A 18 74.61 -37.53 -21.89
CA SER A 18 75.73 -36.61 -21.73
C SER A 18 76.28 -36.29 -23.12
N SER A 19 76.36 -35.01 -23.50
CA SER A 19 77.25 -34.57 -24.57
C SER A 19 78.02 -33.33 -24.16
N ARG A 20 79.30 -33.40 -24.51
CA ARG A 20 80.45 -32.65 -24.04
C ARG A 20 80.62 -31.36 -24.87
N ALA A 21 81.01 -30.30 -24.16
CA ALA A 21 81.77 -29.10 -24.54
C ALA A 21 81.86 -28.70 -26.02
N ALA A 22 81.44 -27.46 -26.31
CA ALA A 22 82.06 -26.61 -27.32
C ALA A 22 82.14 -25.17 -26.79
N SER A 23 83.37 -24.70 -26.69
CA SER A 23 83.83 -23.36 -26.33
C SER A 23 83.43 -22.29 -27.35
N SER A 24 83.08 -21.09 -26.89
CA SER A 24 83.12 -19.87 -27.70
C SER A 24 83.38 -18.64 -26.80
N PRO A 25 84.35 -17.76 -27.11
CA PRO A 25 84.62 -16.55 -26.32
C PRO A 25 84.02 -15.25 -26.92
N GLU A 26 83.80 -14.26 -26.04
CA GLU A 26 83.64 -12.81 -26.25
C GLU A 26 82.27 -12.26 -26.78
N PRO A 27 81.86 -11.00 -26.51
CA PRO A 27 82.61 -9.87 -25.92
C PRO A 27 81.91 -8.99 -24.84
N ASP A 28 82.75 -8.27 -24.09
CA ASP A 28 82.61 -6.88 -23.59
C ASP A 28 81.22 -6.39 -23.10
N ARG A 29 80.92 -6.62 -21.82
CA ARG A 29 79.80 -5.98 -21.10
C ARG A 29 80.19 -4.57 -20.62
N ARG A 30 80.60 -3.70 -21.54
CA ARG A 30 80.70 -2.26 -21.29
C ARG A 30 79.31 -1.63 -21.36
N THR A 31 78.92 -1.00 -20.26
CA THR A 31 77.99 0.16 -20.21
C THR A 31 76.64 0.01 -20.90
N ARG A 32 75.61 -0.37 -20.13
CA ARG A 32 74.27 0.16 -20.36
C ARG A 32 73.67 0.58 -19.02
N MET A 33 74.13 1.74 -18.52
CA MET A 33 73.33 2.54 -17.60
C MET A 33 72.09 2.97 -18.39
N SER A 34 71.02 2.18 -18.31
CA SER A 34 69.70 2.63 -18.74
C SER A 34 69.20 3.61 -17.68
N SER A 35 69.39 4.90 -17.95
CA SER A 35 68.64 5.96 -17.26
C SER A 35 67.15 5.74 -17.54
N LEU A 36 66.41 5.33 -16.51
CA LEU A 36 64.95 5.36 -16.57
C LEU A 36 64.50 6.83 -16.58
N PRO A 37 63.66 7.27 -17.54
CA PRO A 37 63.12 8.62 -17.51
C PRO A 37 62.19 8.82 -16.30
N PRO A 38 62.10 10.03 -15.74
CA PRO A 38 61.22 10.30 -14.60
C PRO A 38 59.74 10.15 -15.01
N PRO A 39 58.87 9.60 -14.13
CA PRO A 39 57.45 9.45 -14.43
C PRO A 39 56.76 10.82 -14.48
N LEU A 40 55.93 11.01 -15.51
CA LEU A 40 55.12 12.22 -15.71
C LEU A 40 54.11 12.41 -14.55
N PRO A 41 53.94 13.64 -14.04
CA PRO A 41 52.87 13.92 -13.07
C PRO A 41 51.50 13.70 -13.71
N GLY A 42 50.74 12.73 -13.20
CA GLY A 42 49.35 12.48 -13.64
C GLY A 42 49.05 11.07 -14.16
N ALA A 43 50.02 10.16 -14.20
CA ALA A 43 49.74 8.75 -14.48
C ALA A 43 48.88 8.14 -13.34
N ARG A 44 47.56 8.04 -13.56
CA ARG A 44 46.67 7.29 -12.66
C ARG A 44 47.09 5.82 -12.70
N THR A 45 47.43 5.27 -11.53
CA THR A 45 47.83 3.87 -11.40
C THR A 45 46.64 2.97 -11.71
N PRO A 46 46.76 1.98 -12.61
CA PRO A 46 45.70 1.00 -12.84
C PRO A 46 45.53 0.15 -11.56
N GLY A 47 44.47 0.43 -10.80
CA GLY A 47 44.18 -0.28 -9.54
C GLY A 47 43.42 0.53 -8.49
N GLN A 48 43.32 1.86 -8.61
CA GLN A 48 42.48 2.64 -7.70
C GLN A 48 41.00 2.42 -8.01
N ARG A 49 40.38 1.43 -7.33
CA ARG A 49 38.93 1.32 -7.24
C ARG A 49 38.40 2.53 -6.47
N PRO A 50 37.36 3.24 -6.95
CA PRO A 50 36.80 4.38 -6.25
C PRO A 50 36.40 3.95 -4.81
N PRO A 51 36.62 4.80 -3.79
CA PRO A 51 36.23 4.47 -2.43
C PRO A 51 34.74 4.15 -2.40
N ARG A 52 34.36 3.02 -1.79
CA ARG A 52 32.95 2.63 -1.68
C ARG A 52 32.25 3.67 -0.79
N ASN A 53 31.46 4.54 -1.41
CA ASN A 53 30.64 5.54 -0.71
C ASN A 53 29.76 4.85 0.35
N TRP A 54 29.57 5.50 1.51
CA TRP A 54 28.79 4.98 2.66
C TRP A 54 27.41 4.44 2.24
N LEU A 55 26.80 5.04 1.21
CA LEU A 55 25.58 4.56 0.55
C LEU A 55 25.65 3.09 0.11
N GLN A 56 26.76 2.59 -0.45
CA GLN A 56 26.86 1.20 -0.94
C GLN A 56 26.86 0.14 0.16
N ARG A 57 27.30 0.47 1.38
CA ARG A 57 27.28 -0.48 2.50
C ARG A 57 25.90 -0.57 3.13
N ASN A 58 25.20 0.56 3.13
CA ASN A 58 23.94 0.71 3.84
C ASN A 58 22.75 0.48 2.93
N LEU A 59 22.94 0.47 1.60
CA LEU A 59 21.93 0.20 0.59
C LEU A 59 21.13 -1.09 0.85
N LYS A 60 21.76 -2.10 1.45
CA LYS A 60 21.10 -3.36 1.83
C LYS A 60 20.02 -3.18 2.92
N TRP A 61 20.18 -2.18 3.79
CA TRP A 61 19.24 -1.86 4.87
C TRP A 61 18.38 -0.63 4.54
N ALA A 62 18.92 0.30 3.75
CA ALA A 62 18.19 1.47 3.29
C ALA A 62 17.04 1.09 2.35
N LEU A 63 17.22 0.08 1.48
CA LEU A 63 16.18 -0.38 0.58
C LEU A 63 14.94 -0.94 1.30
N PRO A 64 15.04 -1.90 2.25
CA PRO A 64 13.87 -2.38 2.98
C PRO A 64 13.25 -1.30 3.87
N LEU A 65 14.05 -0.43 4.49
CA LEU A 65 13.52 0.68 5.30
C LEU A 65 12.75 1.70 4.45
N PHE A 66 13.25 2.00 3.25
CA PHE A 66 12.60 2.89 2.30
C PHE A 66 11.29 2.30 1.78
N VAL A 67 11.29 1.00 1.43
CA VAL A 67 10.06 0.29 1.05
C VAL A 67 9.06 0.29 2.21
N LEU A 68 9.51 0.04 3.45
CA LEU A 68 8.65 0.09 4.63
C LEU A 68 8.07 1.49 4.87
N LEU A 69 8.85 2.55 4.63
CA LEU A 69 8.36 3.94 4.72
C LEU A 69 7.35 4.26 3.64
N ILE A 70 7.55 3.78 2.41
CA ILE A 70 6.57 3.95 1.33
C ILE A 70 5.30 3.17 1.68
N VAL A 71 5.39 1.88 1.98
CA VAL A 71 4.22 1.04 2.29
C VAL A 71 3.49 1.54 3.54
N GLY A 72 4.23 1.86 4.60
CA GLY A 72 3.69 2.40 5.85
C GLY A 72 3.09 3.78 5.65
N GLY A 73 3.77 4.65 4.90
CA GLY A 73 3.29 5.98 4.54
C GLY A 73 2.00 5.93 3.72
N TRP A 74 1.95 5.09 2.69
CA TRP A 74 0.76 4.85 1.87
C TRP A 74 -0.39 4.22 2.66
N SER A 75 -0.08 3.28 3.56
CA SER A 75 -1.09 2.68 4.44
C SER A 75 -1.67 3.71 5.40
N LEU A 76 -0.82 4.56 5.98
CA LEU A 76 -1.24 5.61 6.92
C LEU A 76 -2.04 6.71 6.22
N THR A 77 -1.61 7.16 5.04
CA THR A 77 -2.35 8.17 4.26
C THR A 77 -3.68 7.63 3.75
N SER A 78 -3.73 6.37 3.29
CA SER A 78 -4.99 5.73 2.88
C SER A 78 -5.94 5.60 4.07
N TRP A 79 -5.43 5.14 5.21
CA TRP A 79 -6.20 4.98 6.44
C TRP A 79 -6.73 6.32 6.98
N MET A 80 -5.89 7.36 7.02
CA MET A 80 -6.31 8.71 7.39
C MET A 80 -7.26 9.31 6.36
N GLY A 81 -7.03 9.14 5.06
CA GLY A 81 -7.89 9.65 3.99
C GLY A 81 -9.32 9.10 4.08
N LEU A 82 -9.46 7.78 4.27
CA LEU A 82 -10.76 7.14 4.51
C LEU A 82 -11.45 7.67 5.77
N ARG A 83 -10.70 7.93 6.86
CA ARG A 83 -11.26 8.52 8.09
C ARG A 83 -11.69 9.97 7.93
N GLN A 84 -10.96 10.77 7.16
CA GLN A 84 -11.30 12.17 6.92
C GLN A 84 -12.60 12.32 6.11
N MET A 85 -12.94 11.34 5.27
CA MET A 85 -14.21 11.29 4.56
C MET A 85 -15.36 10.76 5.44
N ALA A 86 -15.07 9.79 6.33
CA ALA A 86 -16.07 9.20 7.24
C ALA A 86 -16.40 10.05 8.48
N ALA A 87 -15.47 10.88 8.96
CA ALA A 87 -15.67 11.68 10.18
C ALA A 87 -16.74 12.79 10.05
N PRO A 88 -16.87 13.49 8.90
CA PRO A 88 -18.00 14.39 8.65
C PRO A 88 -19.32 13.63 8.52
N LEU A 89 -19.30 12.44 7.90
CA LEU A 89 -20.46 11.57 7.70
C LEU A 89 -21.13 11.21 9.03
N GLU A 90 -20.38 10.64 9.98
CA GLU A 90 -20.94 10.20 11.27
C GLU A 90 -21.35 11.36 12.20
N ARG A 91 -20.76 12.55 12.02
CA ARG A 91 -21.12 13.76 12.79
C ARG A 91 -22.17 14.64 12.12
N SER A 92 -22.58 14.31 10.89
CA SER A 92 -23.54 15.10 10.15
C SER A 92 -24.93 14.96 10.76
N GLU A 93 -25.68 16.06 10.82
CA GLU A 93 -27.12 16.02 11.13
C GLU A 93 -27.88 14.94 10.35
N PRO A 94 -27.68 14.78 9.02
CA PRO A 94 -28.39 13.77 8.26
C PRO A 94 -28.18 12.33 8.75
N TYR A 95 -27.01 11.99 9.29
CA TYR A 95 -26.76 10.66 9.87
C TYR A 95 -27.60 10.42 11.13
N ARG A 96 -27.60 11.40 12.05
CA ARG A 96 -28.35 11.30 13.32
C ARG A 96 -29.85 11.29 13.08
N GLU A 97 -30.32 12.13 12.17
CA GLU A 97 -31.74 12.24 11.82
C GLU A 97 -32.24 10.96 11.15
N ALA A 98 -31.47 10.41 10.19
CA ALA A 98 -31.80 9.15 9.54
C ALA A 98 -31.92 7.99 10.54
N LEU A 99 -31.00 7.87 11.50
CA LEU A 99 -31.08 6.86 12.55
C LEU A 99 -32.24 7.10 13.52
N ALA A 100 -32.51 8.35 13.88
CA ALA A 100 -33.63 8.68 14.75
C ALA A 100 -34.98 8.34 14.10
N ARG A 101 -35.15 8.64 12.81
CA ARG A 101 -36.35 8.27 12.04
C ARG A 101 -36.48 6.75 11.92
N ALA A 102 -35.40 6.05 11.55
CA ALA A 102 -35.39 4.59 11.51
C ALA A 102 -35.71 3.94 12.87
N GLY A 103 -35.26 4.53 13.98
CA GLY A 103 -35.53 4.01 15.32
C GLY A 103 -36.96 4.26 15.83
N ARG A 104 -37.64 5.29 15.31
CA ARG A 104 -39.04 5.63 15.64
C ARG A 104 -40.05 4.90 14.76
N ASP A 105 -39.63 4.40 13.61
CA ASP A 105 -40.52 3.75 12.67
C ASP A 105 -40.93 2.34 13.15
N PRO A 106 -42.25 2.05 13.23
CA PRO A 106 -42.74 0.78 13.74
C PRO A 106 -42.43 -0.40 12.79
N GLU A 107 -42.31 -0.18 11.48
CA GLU A 107 -41.97 -1.24 10.53
C GLU A 107 -40.51 -1.67 10.67
N VAL A 108 -39.60 -0.71 10.90
CA VAL A 108 -38.20 -0.98 11.16
C VAL A 108 -38.02 -1.72 12.49
N ALA A 109 -38.72 -1.26 13.54
CA ALA A 109 -38.71 -1.91 14.84
C ALA A 109 -39.27 -3.34 14.78
N ALA A 110 -40.33 -3.58 14.00
CA ALA A 110 -40.90 -4.92 13.81
C ALA A 110 -39.93 -5.89 13.11
N ALA A 111 -39.17 -5.40 12.12
CA ALA A 111 -38.28 -6.25 11.33
C ALA A 111 -36.90 -6.48 11.97
N LEU A 112 -36.31 -5.47 12.62
CA LEU A 112 -34.96 -5.57 13.20
C LEU A 112 -34.97 -5.81 14.71
N GLY A 113 -36.05 -5.44 15.40
CA GLY A 113 -36.14 -5.41 16.86
C GLY A 113 -35.37 -4.23 17.49
N GLN A 114 -35.59 -4.01 18.78
CA GLN A 114 -34.88 -3.01 19.57
C GLN A 114 -33.92 -3.69 20.58
N PRO A 115 -32.73 -3.12 20.85
CA PRO A 115 -32.22 -1.84 20.38
C PRO A 115 -31.59 -1.90 18.97
N LEU A 116 -31.81 -0.85 18.17
CA LEU A 116 -31.10 -0.66 16.91
C LEU A 116 -29.66 -0.17 17.16
N ARG A 117 -28.68 -0.86 16.57
CA ARG A 117 -27.28 -0.46 16.56
C ARG A 117 -26.83 -0.16 15.13
N ALA A 118 -26.29 1.03 14.90
CA ALA A 118 -25.61 1.34 13.64
C ALA A 118 -24.20 0.75 13.65
N LYS A 119 -23.75 0.18 12.52
CA LYS A 119 -22.35 -0.23 12.40
C LYS A 119 -21.45 1.00 12.24
N PRO A 120 -20.25 1.00 12.87
CA PRO A 120 -19.24 2.01 12.59
C PRO A 120 -18.79 1.85 11.13
N PHE A 121 -18.50 2.97 10.45
CA PHE A 121 -18.29 3.07 8.99
C PHE A 121 -19.57 3.01 8.14
N PRO A 122 -20.32 4.13 8.06
CA PRO A 122 -21.27 4.32 6.98
C PRO A 122 -20.52 4.30 5.63
N PHE A 123 -21.10 3.61 4.65
CA PHE A 123 -20.57 3.61 3.29
C PHE A 123 -21.25 4.74 2.52
N GLY A 124 -20.51 5.72 2.04
CA GLY A 124 -21.13 6.85 1.34
C GLY A 124 -20.11 7.85 0.86
N SER A 125 -20.60 8.83 0.09
CA SER A 125 -19.86 10.00 -0.31
C SER A 125 -20.62 11.24 0.14
N ILE A 126 -19.93 12.11 0.88
CA ILE A 126 -20.42 13.46 1.15
C ILE A 126 -19.74 14.40 0.17
N ASN A 127 -20.54 15.15 -0.57
CA ASN A 127 -20.08 16.14 -1.52
C ASN A 127 -20.62 17.50 -1.11
N GLN A 128 -19.83 18.27 -0.35
CA GLN A 128 -20.22 19.60 0.16
C GLN A 128 -19.47 20.66 -0.65
N PHE A 129 -20.21 21.65 -1.17
CA PHE A 129 -19.64 22.78 -1.92
C PHE A 129 -20.16 24.10 -1.34
N GLY A 130 -19.51 24.60 -0.28
CA GLY A 130 -19.92 25.84 0.38
C GLY A 130 -21.22 25.67 1.18
N ASP A 131 -22.20 26.55 0.95
CA ASP A 131 -23.51 26.53 1.63
C ASP A 131 -24.52 25.55 1.00
N ASP A 132 -24.18 25.03 -0.18
CA ASP A 132 -24.91 23.99 -0.89
C ASP A 132 -24.12 22.68 -0.88
N GLY A 133 -24.82 21.55 -0.87
CA GLY A 133 -24.16 20.25 -0.83
C GLY A 133 -25.12 19.08 -0.94
N GLY A 134 -24.54 17.91 -1.08
CA GLY A 134 -25.26 16.64 -1.07
C GLY A 134 -24.53 15.63 -0.21
N ALA A 135 -25.29 14.77 0.45
CA ALA A 135 -24.77 13.62 1.16
C ALA A 135 -25.53 12.39 0.66
N ASP A 136 -24.81 11.43 0.10
CA ASP A 136 -25.35 10.12 -0.27
C ASP A 136 -24.63 9.09 0.61
N MET A 137 -25.39 8.44 1.49
CA MET A 137 -24.84 7.50 2.45
C MET A 137 -25.75 6.31 2.68
N VAL A 138 -25.13 5.16 2.82
CA VAL A 138 -25.75 3.90 3.18
C VAL A 138 -25.27 3.51 4.57
N ILE A 139 -26.20 3.53 5.52
CA ILE A 139 -25.94 3.21 6.93
C ILE A 139 -26.41 1.78 7.18
N ARG A 140 -25.50 0.91 7.63
CA ARG A 140 -25.89 -0.47 8.00
C ARG A 140 -26.39 -0.48 9.43
N ILE A 141 -27.62 -0.94 9.62
CA ILE A 141 -28.27 -1.06 10.93
C ILE A 141 -28.42 -2.52 11.32
N GLN A 142 -28.26 -2.83 12.59
CA GLN A 142 -28.34 -4.17 13.13
C GLN A 142 -29.17 -4.17 14.40
N GLY A 143 -30.14 -5.07 14.46
CA GLY A 143 -30.95 -5.32 15.63
C GLY A 143 -30.90 -6.79 16.03
N PRO A 144 -31.58 -7.18 17.13
CA PRO A 144 -31.61 -8.56 17.60
C PRO A 144 -32.26 -9.55 16.62
N HIS A 145 -33.19 -9.09 15.76
CA HIS A 145 -33.90 -9.97 14.81
C HIS A 145 -33.23 -10.04 13.43
N GLY A 146 -32.25 -9.17 13.15
CA GLY A 146 -31.58 -9.17 11.85
C GLY A 146 -30.71 -7.94 11.59
N SER A 147 -30.31 -7.77 10.34
CA SER A 147 -29.55 -6.61 9.86
C SER A 147 -30.16 -6.04 8.61
N GLY A 148 -30.20 -4.71 8.53
CA GLY A 148 -30.75 -3.95 7.41
C GLY A 148 -29.79 -2.87 6.94
N LYS A 149 -30.19 -2.17 5.89
CA LYS A 149 -29.45 -1.03 5.33
C LYS A 149 -30.39 0.15 5.20
N LEU A 150 -29.88 1.33 5.49
CA LEU A 150 -30.61 2.57 5.37
C LEU A 150 -29.95 3.38 4.24
N ASP A 151 -30.66 3.56 3.13
CA ASP A 151 -30.24 4.42 2.01
C ASP A 151 -30.73 5.85 2.29
N VAL A 152 -29.77 6.75 2.44
CA VAL A 152 -29.99 8.15 2.80
C VAL A 152 -29.38 9.03 1.71
N ARG A 153 -30.21 9.82 1.05
CA ARG A 153 -29.77 11.01 0.32
C ARG A 153 -30.31 12.26 0.98
N ALA A 154 -29.39 13.11 1.42
CA ALA A 154 -29.68 14.44 1.91
C ALA A 154 -29.11 15.49 0.95
N GLN A 155 -29.82 16.60 0.79
CA GLN A 155 -29.34 17.78 0.08
C GLN A 155 -29.36 18.96 1.01
N ARG A 156 -28.29 19.75 1.01
CA ARG A 156 -28.22 21.03 1.71
C ARG A 156 -28.44 22.14 0.70
N ARG A 157 -29.44 22.99 0.94
CA ARG A 157 -29.65 24.23 0.19
C ARG A 157 -29.92 25.38 1.13
N GLN A 158 -29.23 26.51 0.94
CA GLN A 158 -29.37 27.70 1.79
C GLN A 158 -29.23 27.37 3.29
N GLY A 159 -28.31 26.47 3.64
CA GLY A 159 -28.09 26.04 5.03
C GLY A 159 -29.11 25.04 5.60
N ARG A 160 -30.22 24.73 4.91
CA ARG A 160 -31.23 23.74 5.34
C ARG A 160 -31.01 22.38 4.68
N TRP A 161 -31.23 21.30 5.43
CA TRP A 161 -31.18 19.92 4.93
C TRP A 161 -32.55 19.43 4.51
N SER A 162 -32.63 18.82 3.32
CA SER A 162 -33.79 18.07 2.82
C SER A 162 -33.40 16.63 2.55
N TYR A 163 -34.35 15.70 2.67
CA TYR A 163 -34.09 14.27 2.55
C TYR A 163 -34.87 13.66 1.38
N PRO A 164 -34.49 13.92 0.12
CA PRO A 164 -35.22 13.41 -1.04
C PRO A 164 -35.33 11.88 -1.08
N ARG A 165 -34.38 11.17 -0.45
CA ARG A 165 -34.41 9.72 -0.28
C ARG A 165 -34.02 9.35 1.15
N LEU A 166 -34.91 8.66 1.84
CA LEU A 166 -34.62 8.05 3.13
C LEU A 166 -35.43 6.77 3.24
N GLN A 167 -34.78 5.63 3.03
CA GLN A 167 -35.47 4.35 2.95
C GLN A 167 -34.67 3.21 3.61
N ALA A 168 -35.36 2.33 4.33
CA ALA A 168 -34.76 1.17 4.99
C ALA A 168 -35.02 -0.12 4.20
N GLU A 169 -33.94 -0.77 3.79
CA GLU A 169 -33.95 -2.14 3.30
C GLU A 169 -33.84 -3.11 4.47
N LEU A 170 -34.89 -3.92 4.63
CA LEU A 170 -35.03 -4.88 5.72
C LEU A 170 -34.85 -6.30 5.20
N PRO A 171 -34.25 -7.20 6.00
CA PRO A 171 -34.11 -8.60 5.60
C PRO A 171 -35.50 -9.26 5.50
N GLY A 172 -35.74 -9.97 4.39
CA GLY A 172 -37.02 -10.67 4.15
C GLY A 172 -38.13 -9.81 3.53
N ARG A 173 -37.88 -8.52 3.25
CA ARG A 173 -38.82 -7.65 2.54
C ARG A 173 -38.31 -7.34 1.13
N HIS A 174 -39.21 -7.41 0.15
CA HIS A 174 -38.89 -7.09 -1.26
C HIS A 174 -39.01 -5.59 -1.56
N ALA A 175 -39.75 -4.84 -0.74
CA ALA A 175 -39.92 -3.40 -0.87
C ALA A 175 -39.18 -2.68 0.28
N PRO A 176 -38.42 -1.62 -0.01
CA PRO A 176 -37.82 -0.78 1.03
C PRO A 176 -38.90 0.02 1.76
N VAL A 177 -38.69 0.26 3.05
CA VAL A 177 -39.56 1.09 3.89
C VAL A 177 -39.23 2.54 3.67
N ASP A 178 -40.23 3.34 3.30
CA ASP A 178 -40.06 4.78 3.13
C ASP A 178 -40.13 5.50 4.49
N LEU A 179 -38.99 5.99 4.94
CA LEU A 179 -38.81 6.67 6.23
C LEU A 179 -38.78 8.20 6.08
N ARG A 180 -39.18 8.74 4.92
CA ARG A 180 -39.29 10.18 4.69
C ARG A 180 -40.52 10.75 5.40
N ASP A 181 -40.37 11.97 5.92
CA ASP A 181 -41.48 12.76 6.41
C ASP A 181 -42.34 13.27 5.24
N GLU A 182 -43.59 13.68 5.50
CA GLU A 182 -44.50 14.24 4.48
C GLU A 182 -43.86 15.36 3.65
N ARG A 183 -43.16 16.30 4.30
CA ARG A 183 -42.45 17.38 3.61
C ARG A 183 -41.40 16.88 2.61
N ASP A 184 -40.66 15.83 2.99
CA ASP A 184 -39.62 15.24 2.16
C ASP A 184 -40.23 14.39 1.02
N ARG A 185 -41.38 13.76 1.26
CA ARG A 185 -42.16 13.02 0.25
C ARG A 185 -42.73 13.97 -0.80
N ASP A 186 -43.24 15.12 -0.37
CA ASP A 186 -43.78 16.15 -1.27
C ASP A 186 -42.70 16.76 -2.15
N CYS A 187 -41.47 16.93 -1.64
CA CYS A 187 -40.32 17.36 -2.43
C CYS A 187 -39.89 16.36 -3.52
N ALA A 188 -40.25 15.08 -3.39
CA ALA A 188 -39.99 14.09 -4.43
C ALA A 188 -41.01 14.16 -5.59
N ILE A 189 -42.23 14.64 -5.30
CA ILE A 189 -43.33 14.74 -6.28
C ILE A 189 -43.35 16.11 -6.95
N LEU A 190 -42.93 17.17 -6.24
CA LEU A 190 -42.87 18.53 -6.76
C LEU A 190 -41.42 19.03 -6.82
N PRO A 191 -40.87 19.37 -8.00
CA PRO A 191 -39.50 19.89 -8.14
C PRO A 191 -39.32 21.32 -7.55
N GLY A 192 -40.29 21.79 -6.76
CA GLY A 192 -40.39 23.14 -6.22
C GLY A 192 -39.81 23.34 -4.82
N CYS A 193 -39.18 22.33 -4.21
CA CYS A 193 -38.42 22.53 -2.98
C CYS A 193 -37.13 23.31 -3.28
N ARG A 194 -37.28 24.63 -3.42
CA ARG A 194 -36.24 25.65 -3.56
C ARG A 194 -36.07 26.45 -2.27
#